data_AF-A0A538QLB0-F1
#
_entry.id   AF-A0A538QLB0-F1
#
_cell.length_a   1.000
_cell.length_b   1.000
_cell.length_c   1.000
_cell.angle_alpha   90.00
_cell.angle_beta   90.00
_cell.angle_gamma   90.00
#
_symmetry.space_group_name_H-M   'P 1'
#
loop_
_entity.id
_entity.type
_entity.pdbx_description
1 polymer ?
#
loop_
_entity_poly.entity_id
_entity_poly.type
_entity_poly.pdbx_seq_one_letter_code
_entity_poly.pdbx_strand_id
1 'polypeptide(L)'
;MPTPTAPSATIATIAACLACLLVCLAVGAAPGCVIYLNPQCNDQIKNGDETGLDCGGTCGHCDFGQGCRVDNDCDGNNCVSGTCQPPPCENKVRDDAETDVDCGGGTCRRCSGGRHCEADSDCFGTCVPGLKVCSSITVSFADEVRFQSGFKAYAMFSGDLDGDGDPDIAVANEYGSSISVFLNDYDHAAAFRHLENPTGMAPDDSVFAKNFPTGLYPTGGALGDFDGDGHLDVVTANYHGNSVSILFNTGTGVLTARPTVTYTTLTCRGDPTKLEGCAETSNLAVGDLNNDGALDVIASNPQRSSISEFLGHPGASGKGDGTLDPAIDVPVGITGGSNPYSVAIGDFNKDGNNDVAIGDDLTGSIIVRLGNGNGTFQPEVAYEIRGTRDYIIIARDINLDGNLDLLCANRGSDSVSVLLGRGDGTFRKALVASVRPADAPKAKMFSPYSIAVADFNKDGVPDVVTPNFMADSATILIGIGDGTFEPPIEMPFKMPTTPYGVTTGDFNKDGKVDFATANAGSNDLLVKLNNGH
;
A
#
# COMPACT_ATOMS: atom_id res chain seq x y z
N MET A 1 16.43 15.91 -64.10
CA MET A 1 16.82 14.49 -64.29
C MET A 1 16.91 13.86 -62.90
N PRO A 2 16.30 12.69 -62.66
CA PRO A 2 16.11 12.13 -61.32
C PRO A 2 17.24 11.21 -60.82
N THR A 3 17.26 11.02 -59.49
CA THR A 3 18.05 10.23 -58.49
C THR A 3 18.77 8.92 -58.90
N PRO A 4 19.82 8.44 -58.13
CA PRO A 4 19.65 7.65 -56.88
C PRO A 4 20.56 8.10 -55.70
N THR A 5 20.02 8.36 -54.49
CA THR A 5 19.97 7.51 -53.26
C THR A 5 21.31 7.08 -52.64
N ALA A 6 21.56 7.54 -51.41
CA ALA A 6 22.60 7.06 -50.49
C ALA A 6 22.22 5.71 -49.85
N PRO A 7 23.17 4.80 -49.55
CA PRO A 7 22.88 3.57 -48.84
C PRO A 7 22.77 3.79 -47.32
N SER A 8 21.94 2.96 -46.69
CA SER A 8 21.56 3.00 -45.28
C SER A 8 22.69 2.64 -44.30
N ALA A 9 22.57 3.15 -43.08
CA ALA A 9 23.43 2.89 -41.92
C ALA A 9 23.40 1.45 -41.37
N THR A 10 22.97 0.47 -42.18
CA THR A 10 22.84 -0.95 -41.81
C THR A 10 23.93 -1.84 -42.40
N ILE A 11 24.85 -1.31 -43.22
CA ILE A 11 25.94 -2.11 -43.83
C ILE A 11 27.31 -1.83 -43.18
N ALA A 12 27.52 -0.66 -42.55
CA ALA A 12 28.76 -0.36 -41.84
C ALA A 12 28.91 -1.17 -40.54
N THR A 13 27.81 -1.48 -39.86
CA THR A 13 27.76 -2.32 -38.65
C THR A 13 27.92 -3.81 -38.95
N ILE A 14 27.51 -4.29 -40.13
CA ILE A 14 27.70 -5.69 -40.55
C ILE A 14 29.13 -5.92 -41.06
N ALA A 15 29.76 -4.93 -41.70
CA ALA A 15 31.15 -5.01 -42.16
C ALA A 15 32.18 -5.01 -41.01
N ALA A 16 31.91 -4.26 -39.93
CA ALA A 16 32.72 -4.33 -38.70
C ALA A 16 32.56 -5.68 -37.97
N CYS A 17 31.35 -6.26 -38.01
CA CYS A 17 31.05 -7.55 -37.39
C CYS A 17 31.68 -8.73 -38.15
N LEU A 18 31.70 -8.70 -39.49
CA LEU A 18 32.37 -9.75 -40.29
C LEU A 18 33.91 -9.66 -40.26
N ALA A 19 34.47 -8.45 -40.13
CA ALA A 19 35.92 -8.27 -39.97
C ALA A 19 36.42 -8.81 -38.61
N CYS A 20 35.64 -8.66 -37.53
CA CYS A 20 35.93 -9.29 -36.24
C CYS A 20 35.78 -10.82 -36.28
N LEU A 21 34.79 -11.35 -37.02
CA LEU A 21 34.58 -12.80 -37.11
C LEU A 21 35.73 -13.53 -37.83
N LEU A 22 36.38 -12.89 -38.82
CA LEU A 22 37.53 -13.48 -39.52
C LEU A 22 38.84 -13.39 -38.74
N VAL A 23 39.00 -12.40 -37.86
CA VAL A 23 40.19 -12.32 -36.98
C VAL A 23 40.14 -13.40 -35.89
N CYS A 24 38.96 -13.79 -35.43
CA CYS A 24 38.78 -14.89 -34.47
C CYS A 24 39.05 -16.31 -35.03
N LEU A 25 38.98 -16.50 -36.35
CA LEU A 25 39.27 -17.80 -36.98
C LEU A 25 40.75 -17.97 -37.36
N ALA A 26 41.55 -16.90 -37.36
CA ALA A 26 42.95 -16.92 -37.79
C ALA A 26 43.99 -16.99 -36.66
N VAL A 27 43.59 -16.72 -35.41
CA VAL A 27 44.50 -16.78 -34.25
C VAL A 27 43.88 -17.72 -33.23
N GLY A 28 44.44 -18.93 -33.17
CA GLY A 28 43.94 -20.03 -32.34
C GLY A 28 43.60 -19.60 -30.92
N ALA A 29 42.42 -20.05 -30.48
CA ALA A 29 41.82 -19.77 -29.18
C ALA A 29 42.83 -19.83 -28.03
N ALA A 30 43.01 -18.70 -27.36
CA ALA A 30 43.35 -18.67 -25.94
C ALA A 30 42.03 -18.58 -25.15
N PRO A 31 41.87 -19.31 -24.03
CA PRO A 31 40.69 -19.22 -23.19
C PRO A 31 40.72 -17.87 -22.47
N GLY A 32 39.77 -16.97 -22.76
CA GLY A 32 39.67 -15.69 -22.06
C GLY A 32 39.04 -14.51 -22.82
N CYS A 33 38.51 -14.70 -24.02
CA CYS A 33 37.80 -13.62 -24.71
C CYS A 33 36.38 -13.47 -24.12
N VAL A 34 36.25 -12.68 -23.06
CA VAL A 34 34.95 -12.30 -22.47
C VAL A 34 34.46 -11.05 -23.21
N ILE A 35 33.29 -11.16 -23.84
CA ILE A 35 32.53 -10.04 -24.36
C ILE A 35 31.96 -9.32 -23.13
N TYR A 36 32.40 -8.09 -22.86
CA TYR A 36 31.73 -7.19 -21.91
C TYR A 36 30.38 -6.82 -22.52
N LEU A 37 29.33 -7.56 -22.16
CA LEU A 37 27.96 -7.14 -22.37
C LEU A 37 27.70 -5.96 -21.44
N ASN A 38 27.00 -4.95 -21.94
CA ASN A 38 26.54 -3.85 -21.11
C ASN A 38 25.68 -4.41 -19.97
N PRO A 39 25.80 -3.86 -18.75
CA PRO A 39 25.00 -4.29 -17.60
C PRO A 39 23.52 -4.15 -17.94
N GLN A 40 22.72 -5.15 -17.58
CA GLN A 40 21.28 -5.13 -17.67
C GLN A 40 20.79 -5.46 -16.26
N CYS A 41 20.40 -4.42 -15.52
CA CYS A 41 20.12 -4.45 -14.08
C CYS A 41 18.87 -5.25 -13.67
N ASN A 42 18.51 -6.29 -14.41
CA ASN A 42 17.40 -7.20 -14.18
C ASN A 42 17.52 -8.53 -14.97
N ASP A 43 18.70 -8.87 -15.50
CA ASP A 43 18.88 -10.08 -16.34
C ASP A 43 19.33 -11.33 -15.55
N GLN A 44 19.45 -11.20 -14.24
CA GLN A 44 19.91 -12.21 -13.29
C GLN A 44 21.33 -12.72 -13.59
N ILE A 45 22.17 -11.86 -14.19
CA ILE A 45 23.54 -12.19 -14.56
C ILE A 45 24.44 -11.02 -14.19
N LYS A 46 25.31 -11.22 -13.19
CA LYS A 46 26.36 -10.27 -12.86
C LYS A 46 27.29 -10.04 -14.07
N ASN A 47 27.14 -8.91 -14.74
CA ASN A 47 27.91 -8.57 -15.94
C ASN A 47 28.20 -7.06 -16.03
N GLY A 48 28.88 -6.61 -17.09
CA GLY A 48 29.25 -5.20 -17.22
C GLY A 48 30.09 -4.68 -16.05
N ASP A 49 29.63 -3.59 -15.43
CA ASP A 49 30.24 -2.96 -14.24
C ASP A 49 29.47 -3.23 -12.93
N GLU A 50 28.51 -4.16 -12.95
CA GLU A 50 27.76 -4.57 -11.76
C GLU A 50 28.69 -5.14 -10.68
N THR A 51 28.46 -4.73 -9.44
CA THR A 51 29.23 -5.22 -8.30
C THR A 51 28.53 -6.35 -7.56
N GLY A 52 27.20 -6.44 -7.65
CA GLY A 52 26.40 -7.59 -7.24
C GLY A 52 25.67 -8.24 -8.42
N LEU A 53 24.70 -9.11 -8.15
CA LEU A 53 23.81 -9.64 -9.19
C LEU A 53 22.81 -8.53 -9.55
N ASP A 54 22.86 -8.01 -10.79
CA ASP A 54 21.95 -6.97 -11.29
C ASP A 54 21.98 -5.65 -10.47
N CYS A 55 23.06 -5.37 -9.73
CA CYS A 55 23.16 -4.20 -8.84
C CYS A 55 24.59 -3.64 -8.75
N GLY A 56 24.71 -2.38 -8.34
CA GLY A 56 25.94 -1.61 -8.19
C GLY A 56 26.55 -1.14 -9.51
N GLY A 57 27.57 -0.28 -9.45
CA GLY A 57 28.13 0.33 -10.67
C GLY A 57 27.13 1.30 -11.33
N THR A 58 26.72 1.01 -12.57
CA THR A 58 25.66 1.79 -13.25
C THR A 58 24.24 1.36 -12.92
N CYS A 59 24.08 0.24 -12.20
CA CYS A 59 22.80 -0.23 -11.68
C CYS A 59 22.45 0.43 -10.33
N GLY A 60 21.21 0.21 -9.87
CA GLY A 60 20.79 0.64 -8.53
C GLY A 60 21.61 0.02 -7.41
N HIS A 61 21.46 0.55 -6.20
CA HIS A 61 22.21 0.11 -5.03
C HIS A 61 21.99 -1.38 -4.71
N CYS A 62 23.06 -2.03 -4.29
CA CYS A 62 23.07 -3.43 -3.88
C CYS A 62 22.60 -3.60 -2.44
N ASP A 63 21.72 -4.59 -2.25
CA ASP A 63 21.30 -5.06 -0.92
C ASP A 63 22.49 -5.50 -0.06
N PHE A 64 22.31 -5.43 1.26
CA PHE A 64 23.26 -5.97 2.22
C PHE A 64 23.62 -7.44 1.93
N GLY A 65 24.91 -7.76 1.96
CA GLY A 65 25.46 -9.07 1.63
C GLY A 65 25.81 -9.28 0.14
N GLN A 66 25.41 -8.36 -0.75
CA GLN A 66 25.83 -8.38 -2.16
C GLN A 66 27.23 -7.80 -2.35
N GLY A 67 27.81 -8.03 -3.54
CA GLY A 67 29.14 -7.53 -3.86
C GLY A 67 29.16 -6.02 -4.12
N CYS A 68 30.25 -5.37 -3.72
CA CYS A 68 30.47 -3.94 -3.92
C CYS A 68 31.93 -3.63 -4.23
N ARG A 69 32.18 -2.45 -4.78
CA ARG A 69 33.53 -1.91 -5.00
C ARG A 69 33.74 -0.59 -4.27
N VAL A 70 32.72 0.27 -4.25
CA VAL A 70 32.69 1.53 -3.52
C VAL A 70 31.47 1.56 -2.61
N ASP A 71 31.52 2.41 -1.60
CA ASP A 71 30.42 2.60 -0.64
C ASP A 71 29.09 2.87 -1.34
N ASN A 72 29.10 3.72 -2.36
CA ASN A 72 27.92 4.05 -3.15
C ASN A 72 27.34 2.86 -3.95
N ASP A 73 28.01 1.72 -4.05
CA ASP A 73 27.39 0.54 -4.65
C ASP A 73 26.38 -0.10 -3.70
N CYS A 74 26.38 0.25 -2.41
CA CYS A 74 25.62 -0.41 -1.37
C CYS A 74 24.47 0.44 -0.87
N ASP A 75 23.40 -0.25 -0.50
CA ASP A 75 22.43 0.33 0.41
C ASP A 75 23.11 0.78 1.69
N GLY A 76 22.78 1.98 2.16
CA GLY A 76 23.42 2.56 3.34
C GLY A 76 24.86 3.05 3.13
N ASN A 77 25.36 3.08 1.89
CA ASN A 77 26.68 3.60 1.53
C ASN A 77 27.84 2.98 2.36
N ASN A 78 27.85 1.66 2.52
CA ASN A 78 28.86 0.99 3.34
C ASN A 78 29.39 -0.30 2.67
N CYS A 79 30.50 -0.18 1.95
CA CYS A 79 31.16 -1.28 1.27
C CYS A 79 32.40 -1.75 2.04
N VAL A 80 32.25 -2.83 2.80
CA VAL A 80 33.35 -3.35 3.62
C VAL A 80 33.86 -4.65 3.04
N SER A 81 35.15 -4.67 2.72
CA SER A 81 35.83 -5.86 2.17
C SER A 81 35.17 -6.41 0.89
N GLY A 82 34.58 -5.54 0.07
CA GLY A 82 33.93 -5.90 -1.19
C GLY A 82 32.54 -6.51 -1.03
N THR A 83 31.92 -6.38 0.14
CA THR A 83 30.54 -6.78 0.40
C THR A 83 29.77 -5.63 1.06
N CYS A 84 28.55 -5.39 0.60
CA CYS A 84 27.67 -4.40 1.21
C CYS A 84 27.33 -4.82 2.62
N GLN A 85 27.67 -3.96 3.57
CA GLN A 85 27.34 -4.17 4.96
C GLN A 85 26.29 -3.15 5.39
N PRO A 86 25.37 -3.53 6.28
CA PRO A 86 24.52 -2.55 6.92
C PRO A 86 25.35 -1.46 7.61
N PRO A 87 24.86 -0.21 7.67
CA PRO A 87 25.47 0.82 8.49
C PRO A 87 25.52 0.35 9.97
N PRO A 88 26.41 0.94 10.80
CA PRO A 88 26.50 0.62 12.23
C PRO A 88 25.13 0.47 12.90
N CYS A 89 24.23 1.42 12.62
CA CYS A 89 22.86 1.50 13.13
C CYS A 89 21.86 0.42 12.66
N GLU A 90 22.25 -0.51 11.79
CA GLU A 90 21.36 -1.54 11.20
C GLU A 90 22.06 -2.91 11.05
N ASN A 91 23.17 -3.13 11.76
CA ASN A 91 24.07 -4.26 11.56
C ASN A 91 23.83 -5.49 12.47
N LYS A 92 22.81 -5.43 13.33
CA LYS A 92 22.43 -6.43 14.33
C LYS A 92 23.48 -6.66 15.40
N VAL A 93 24.37 -5.70 15.60
CA VAL A 93 25.44 -5.73 16.58
C VAL A 93 25.46 -4.41 17.31
N ARG A 94 25.36 -4.48 18.64
CA ARG A 94 25.60 -3.29 19.47
C ARG A 94 27.05 -2.86 19.34
N ASP A 95 27.29 -1.74 18.66
CA ASP A 95 28.61 -1.12 18.52
C ASP A 95 28.69 0.27 19.19
N ASP A 96 29.81 0.98 19.02
CA ASP A 96 30.06 2.25 19.72
C ASP A 96 29.12 3.39 19.28
N ALA A 97 28.40 3.24 18.16
CA ALA A 97 27.40 4.22 17.69
C ALA A 97 26.05 4.10 18.41
N GLU A 98 25.90 3.10 19.30
CA GLU A 98 24.60 2.63 19.77
C GLU A 98 24.53 2.42 21.28
N THR A 99 23.33 2.57 21.83
CA THR A 99 23.06 2.19 23.23
C THR A 99 22.39 0.83 23.33
N ASP A 100 21.72 0.35 22.30
CA ASP A 100 21.32 -1.04 22.13
C ASP A 100 21.43 -1.46 20.66
N VAL A 101 21.38 -2.76 20.37
CA VAL A 101 21.54 -3.30 19.02
C VAL A 101 20.64 -2.56 18.01
N ASP A 102 21.27 -1.90 17.04
CA ASP A 102 20.65 -1.15 15.94
C ASP A 102 19.86 0.11 16.37
N CYS A 103 20.13 0.66 17.56
CA CYS A 103 19.44 1.85 18.07
C CYS A 103 20.16 2.63 19.19
N GLY A 104 19.75 3.88 19.38
CA GLY A 104 20.20 4.81 20.41
C GLY A 104 21.57 5.41 20.13
N GLY A 105 22.27 5.88 21.17
CA GLY A 105 23.61 6.47 21.03
C GLY A 105 23.65 7.84 20.34
N GLY A 106 22.48 8.45 20.09
CA GLY A 106 22.31 9.80 19.53
C GLY A 106 22.60 9.94 18.03
N THR A 107 23.35 9.02 17.42
CA THR A 107 23.58 8.94 15.97
C THR A 107 22.65 7.98 15.26
N CYS A 108 22.23 6.91 15.95
CA CYS A 108 21.27 5.96 15.40
C CYS A 108 19.84 6.38 15.75
N ARG A 109 18.86 5.74 15.09
CA ARG A 109 17.44 5.87 15.42
C ARG A 109 17.22 5.57 16.90
N ARG A 110 16.15 6.09 17.49
CA ARG A 110 15.84 5.80 18.89
C ARG A 110 15.43 4.34 19.05
N CYS A 111 15.57 3.84 20.26
CA CYS A 111 15.27 2.47 20.64
C CYS A 111 13.80 2.31 21.03
N SER A 112 13.21 1.19 20.58
CA SER A 112 11.89 0.74 21.01
C SER A 112 11.89 0.31 22.48
N GLY A 113 10.70 0.09 23.03
CA GLY A 113 10.50 -0.33 24.40
C GLY A 113 11.24 -1.61 24.79
N GLY A 114 11.82 -1.65 25.99
CA GLY A 114 12.57 -2.80 26.53
C GLY A 114 14.04 -2.86 26.12
N ARG A 115 14.49 -2.02 25.18
CA ARG A 115 15.87 -1.90 24.73
C ARG A 115 16.73 -1.05 25.67
N HIS A 116 18.04 -1.25 25.69
CA HIS A 116 18.98 -0.53 26.55
C HIS A 116 19.14 0.93 26.14
N CYS A 117 19.28 1.80 27.14
CA CYS A 117 19.42 3.24 26.94
C CYS A 117 20.32 3.87 27.99
N GLU A 118 20.90 5.02 27.66
CA GLU A 118 21.67 5.85 28.59
C GLU A 118 21.03 7.21 28.86
N ALA A 119 20.22 7.72 27.92
CA ALA A 119 19.45 8.95 28.04
C ALA A 119 18.07 8.81 27.37
N ASP A 120 17.14 9.71 27.69
CA ASP A 120 15.82 9.76 27.05
C ASP A 120 15.92 9.96 25.53
N SER A 121 16.97 10.61 25.05
CA SER A 121 17.23 10.76 23.60
C SER A 121 17.45 9.43 22.88
N ASP A 122 17.81 8.37 23.62
CA ASP A 122 18.05 7.05 23.06
C ASP A 122 16.75 6.27 22.87
N CYS A 123 15.61 6.73 23.40
CA CYS A 123 14.35 6.00 23.41
C CYS A 123 13.27 6.75 22.64
N PHE A 124 12.39 6.02 21.95
CA PHE A 124 11.16 6.63 21.44
C PHE A 124 10.27 7.13 22.61
N GLY A 125 10.22 6.37 23.71
CA GLY A 125 9.64 6.78 24.99
C GLY A 125 10.64 7.43 25.95
N THR A 126 10.67 6.96 27.20
CA THR A 126 11.61 7.45 28.23
C THR A 126 12.63 6.38 28.60
N CYS A 127 13.85 6.79 28.92
CA CYS A 127 14.86 5.90 29.44
C CYS A 127 14.64 5.75 30.96
N VAL A 128 14.12 4.60 31.39
CA VAL A 128 13.69 4.41 32.79
C VAL A 128 14.90 4.50 33.73
N PRO A 129 14.94 5.51 34.64
CA PRO A 129 16.08 5.71 35.52
C PRO A 129 16.34 4.48 36.40
N GLY A 130 17.57 4.00 36.41
CA GLY A 130 18.01 2.84 37.20
C GLY A 130 17.88 1.49 36.49
N LEU A 131 16.88 1.30 35.63
CA LEU A 131 16.79 0.11 34.78
C LEU A 131 17.63 0.23 33.50
N LYS A 132 17.89 1.47 33.03
CA LYS A 132 18.59 1.73 31.76
C LYS A 132 17.96 0.96 30.60
N VAL A 133 16.63 0.97 30.56
CA VAL A 133 15.86 0.41 29.45
C VAL A 133 14.79 1.41 29.04
N CYS A 134 14.51 1.49 27.75
CA CYS A 134 13.41 2.24 27.21
C CYS A 134 12.10 1.67 27.75
N SER A 135 11.19 2.54 28.16
CA SER A 135 9.87 2.14 28.64
C SER A 135 9.16 1.31 27.56
N SER A 136 8.81 0.06 27.86
CA SER A 136 7.91 -0.73 27.02
C SER A 136 6.51 -0.13 27.08
N ILE A 137 6.09 0.51 26.01
CA ILE A 137 4.72 1.01 25.88
C ILE A 137 3.92 -0.16 25.32
N THR A 138 3.18 -0.86 26.18
CA THR A 138 2.21 -1.86 25.68
C THR A 138 1.09 -1.12 24.94
N VAL A 139 0.09 -1.76 24.39
CA VAL A 139 -1.13 -1.01 24.03
C VAL A 139 -2.34 -1.85 24.42
N SER A 140 -3.38 -1.17 24.88
CA SER A 140 -4.59 -1.81 25.34
C SER A 140 -5.80 -1.02 24.87
N PHE A 141 -6.90 -1.72 24.61
CA PHE A 141 -8.12 -1.10 24.12
C PHE A 141 -9.26 -1.35 25.08
N ALA A 142 -10.20 -0.42 25.09
CA ALA A 142 -11.48 -0.57 25.74
C ALA A 142 -12.27 -1.74 25.14
N ASP A 143 -13.40 -2.03 25.79
CA ASP A 143 -14.37 -2.96 25.25
C ASP A 143 -14.87 -2.51 23.87
N GLU A 144 -15.14 -3.48 22.99
CA GLU A 144 -15.64 -3.19 21.64
C GLU A 144 -17.01 -2.50 21.68
N VAL A 145 -17.15 -1.43 20.91
CA VAL A 145 -18.42 -0.77 20.60
C VAL A 145 -18.81 -1.13 19.17
N ARG A 146 -20.09 -1.37 18.91
CA ARG A 146 -20.57 -1.86 17.61
C ARG A 146 -21.70 -1.00 17.07
N PHE A 147 -21.67 -0.74 15.78
CA PHE A 147 -22.67 0.05 15.06
C PHE A 147 -23.11 -0.71 13.81
N GLN A 148 -24.41 -0.93 13.64
CA GLN A 148 -24.90 -1.65 12.46
C GLN A 148 -24.67 -0.80 11.20
N SER A 149 -24.21 -1.46 10.14
CA SER A 149 -23.89 -0.85 8.85
C SER A 149 -24.90 -1.30 7.79
N GLY A 150 -24.46 -1.79 6.63
CA GLY A 150 -25.29 -2.50 5.67
C GLY A 150 -24.90 -3.97 5.54
N PHE A 151 -25.48 -4.64 4.54
CA PHE A 151 -25.22 -6.06 4.32
C PHE A 151 -23.80 -6.29 3.79
N LYS A 152 -23.04 -7.10 4.53
CA LYS A 152 -21.65 -7.48 4.29
C LYS A 152 -20.72 -6.27 4.26
N ALA A 153 -20.50 -5.69 5.44
CA ALA A 153 -19.50 -4.65 5.66
C ALA A 153 -18.11 -5.15 5.24
N TYR A 154 -17.52 -4.54 4.22
CA TYR A 154 -16.36 -5.10 3.53
C TYR A 154 -15.13 -4.21 3.65
N ALA A 155 -15.21 -2.96 3.17
CA ALA A 155 -14.13 -1.99 3.23
C ALA A 155 -14.55 -0.77 4.04
N MET A 156 -13.58 -0.01 4.54
CA MET A 156 -13.81 1.22 5.29
C MET A 156 -12.82 2.29 4.92
N PHE A 157 -13.26 3.53 5.07
CA PHE A 157 -12.47 4.73 4.82
C PHE A 157 -12.80 5.73 5.94
N SER A 158 -11.82 6.48 6.42
CA SER A 158 -12.05 7.52 7.42
C SER A 158 -11.49 8.86 6.97
N GLY A 159 -12.21 9.91 7.30
CA GLY A 159 -11.90 11.30 6.95
C GLY A 159 -13.05 12.20 7.42
N ASP A 160 -12.82 13.50 7.39
CA ASP A 160 -13.82 14.49 7.80
C ASP A 160 -14.87 14.69 6.69
N LEU A 161 -16.02 14.02 6.82
CA LEU A 161 -17.09 14.00 5.82
C LEU A 161 -18.13 15.12 6.07
N ASP A 162 -18.21 15.70 7.26
CA ASP A 162 -19.11 16.85 7.52
C ASP A 162 -18.40 18.18 7.81
N GLY A 163 -17.08 18.20 7.74
CA GLY A 163 -16.24 19.39 7.81
C GLY A 163 -16.10 19.96 9.23
N ASP A 164 -16.39 19.17 10.26
CA ASP A 164 -16.30 19.61 11.67
C ASP A 164 -14.90 19.42 12.28
N GLY A 165 -13.98 18.83 11.51
CA GLY A 165 -12.58 18.58 11.87
C GLY A 165 -12.34 17.17 12.40
N ASP A 166 -13.36 16.33 12.42
CA ASP A 166 -13.31 15.04 13.07
C ASP A 166 -13.32 13.86 12.10
N PRO A 167 -12.59 12.77 12.41
CA PRO A 167 -12.59 11.60 11.54
C PRO A 167 -13.94 10.87 11.62
N ASP A 168 -14.70 10.96 10.53
CA ASP A 168 -15.87 10.14 10.24
C ASP A 168 -15.48 8.82 9.60
N ILE A 169 -16.44 7.90 9.46
CA ILE A 169 -16.24 6.59 8.84
C ILE A 169 -17.27 6.34 7.74
N ALA A 170 -16.79 5.99 6.55
CA ALA A 170 -17.59 5.41 5.48
C ALA A 170 -17.33 3.90 5.37
N VAL A 171 -18.39 3.10 5.25
CA VAL A 171 -18.31 1.63 5.14
C VAL A 171 -18.94 1.16 3.84
N ALA A 172 -18.18 0.42 3.04
CA ALA A 172 -18.69 -0.24 1.83
C ALA A 172 -19.40 -1.55 2.18
N ASN A 173 -20.67 -1.64 1.80
CA ASN A 173 -21.52 -2.79 2.04
C ASN A 173 -21.67 -3.57 0.73
N GLU A 174 -20.89 -4.64 0.58
CA GLU A 174 -20.78 -5.39 -0.66
C GLU A 174 -22.17 -5.91 -1.10
N TYR A 175 -22.83 -6.72 -0.27
CA TYR A 175 -24.13 -7.28 -0.64
C TYR A 175 -25.25 -6.23 -0.59
N GLY A 176 -25.04 -5.13 0.15
CA GLY A 176 -25.94 -3.99 0.19
C GLY A 176 -25.83 -3.05 -1.02
N SER A 177 -24.80 -3.19 -1.87
CA SER A 177 -24.49 -2.26 -2.98
C SER A 177 -24.59 -0.78 -2.57
N SER A 178 -24.05 -0.47 -1.39
CA SER A 178 -24.19 0.85 -0.76
C SER A 178 -23.02 1.22 0.13
N ILE A 179 -22.92 2.51 0.46
CA ILE A 179 -22.05 3.06 1.50
C ILE A 179 -22.88 3.45 2.72
N SER A 180 -22.48 3.02 3.91
CA SER A 180 -22.95 3.58 5.19
C SER A 180 -22.02 4.71 5.63
N VAL A 181 -22.54 5.81 6.17
CA VAL A 181 -21.75 6.89 6.77
C VAL A 181 -22.05 7.00 8.27
N PHE A 182 -20.99 7.08 9.07
CA PHE A 182 -21.01 7.25 10.52
C PHE A 182 -20.28 8.55 10.85
N LEU A 183 -21.03 9.54 11.35
CA LEU A 183 -20.47 10.84 11.70
C LEU A 183 -20.00 10.84 13.16
N ASN A 184 -18.79 11.30 13.41
CA ASN A 184 -18.16 11.32 14.71
C ASN A 184 -18.28 12.71 15.34
N ASP A 185 -19.40 12.99 16.00
CA ASP A 185 -19.73 14.34 16.49
C ASP A 185 -19.35 14.60 17.97
N TYR A 186 -18.77 13.61 18.68
CA TYR A 186 -18.32 13.60 20.10
C TYR A 186 -19.33 14.06 21.18
N ASP A 187 -20.48 14.61 20.81
CA ASP A 187 -21.48 15.19 21.72
C ASP A 187 -22.42 14.11 22.30
N HIS A 188 -22.50 12.95 21.64
CA HIS A 188 -23.32 11.85 22.11
C HIS A 188 -22.47 10.79 22.82
N ALA A 189 -22.96 10.30 23.96
CA ALA A 189 -22.34 9.22 24.75
C ALA A 189 -22.17 7.87 24.01
N ALA A 190 -22.51 7.82 22.73
CA ALA A 190 -22.06 6.86 21.73
C ALA A 190 -21.38 7.67 20.62
N ALA A 191 -20.06 7.56 20.49
CA ALA A 191 -19.18 8.46 19.72
C ALA A 191 -19.53 8.65 18.23
N PHE A 192 -20.45 7.85 17.66
CA PHE A 192 -20.90 8.00 16.29
C PHE A 192 -22.41 8.24 16.23
N ARG A 193 -22.81 9.34 15.60
CA ARG A 193 -24.19 9.60 15.19
C ARG A 193 -24.44 8.96 13.81
N HIS A 194 -25.46 8.12 13.74
CA HIS A 194 -25.99 7.65 12.46
C HIS A 194 -26.84 8.77 11.84
N LEU A 195 -26.68 9.05 10.54
CA LEU A 195 -27.64 9.92 9.83
C LEU A 195 -29.03 9.25 9.84
N GLU A 196 -30.01 9.87 10.51
CA GLU A 196 -31.39 9.39 10.51
C GLU A 196 -32.01 9.49 9.10
N ASN A 197 -32.87 8.52 8.74
CA ASN A 197 -33.56 8.49 7.46
C ASN A 197 -34.60 9.64 7.40
N PRO A 198 -34.47 10.64 6.49
CA PRO A 198 -35.31 11.84 6.51
C PRO A 198 -36.77 11.59 6.10
N THR A 199 -37.10 10.41 5.57
CA THR A 199 -38.49 10.00 5.35
C THR A 199 -39.03 9.43 6.65
N GLY A 200 -39.85 10.19 7.39
CA GLY A 200 -40.48 9.79 8.65
C GLY A 200 -41.42 8.57 8.56
N MET A 201 -40.90 7.43 8.14
CA MET A 201 -41.48 6.10 8.28
C MET A 201 -40.98 5.47 9.59
N ALA A 202 -41.80 4.56 10.12
CA ALA A 202 -41.89 4.16 11.51
C ALA A 202 -40.57 3.70 12.20
N PRO A 203 -40.53 3.65 13.55
CA PRO A 203 -39.30 3.51 14.38
C PRO A 203 -38.53 2.17 14.28
N ASP A 204 -38.81 1.35 13.28
CA ASP A 204 -38.18 0.04 13.06
C ASP A 204 -36.78 0.17 12.41
N ASP A 205 -36.56 1.21 11.58
CA ASP A 205 -35.28 1.46 10.89
C ASP A 205 -34.26 2.28 11.70
N SER A 206 -34.48 2.47 13.00
CA SER A 206 -33.65 3.29 13.91
C SER A 206 -32.29 2.66 14.30
N VAL A 207 -31.88 1.58 13.62
CA VAL A 207 -30.69 0.79 13.97
C VAL A 207 -29.60 0.86 12.88
N PHE A 208 -29.94 1.22 11.64
CA PHE A 208 -29.01 1.19 10.51
C PHE A 208 -28.56 2.61 10.10
N ALA A 209 -27.26 2.77 9.80
CA ALA A 209 -26.76 3.98 9.16
C ALA A 209 -27.48 4.24 7.82
N LYS A 210 -27.65 5.52 7.45
CA LYS A 210 -28.14 5.89 6.11
C LYS A 210 -27.22 5.28 5.05
N ASN A 211 -27.82 4.48 4.17
CA ASN A 211 -27.12 3.80 3.09
C ASN A 211 -27.29 4.56 1.76
N PHE A 212 -26.17 4.90 1.15
CA PHE A 212 -26.11 5.60 -0.13
C PHE A 212 -25.83 4.61 -1.25
N PRO A 213 -26.63 4.58 -2.33
CA PRO A 213 -26.49 3.58 -3.37
C PRO A 213 -25.21 3.78 -4.22
N THR A 214 -24.61 2.67 -4.61
CA THR A 214 -23.42 2.60 -5.48
C THR A 214 -23.68 1.68 -6.67
N GLY A 215 -22.65 1.34 -7.45
CA GLY A 215 -22.68 0.17 -8.31
C GLY A 215 -22.80 -1.14 -7.51
N LEU A 216 -22.90 -2.26 -8.23
CA LEU A 216 -23.12 -3.56 -7.59
C LEU A 216 -21.85 -4.05 -6.89
N TYR A 217 -21.98 -4.42 -5.61
CA TYR A 217 -20.95 -5.08 -4.80
C TYR A 217 -19.69 -4.24 -4.62
N PRO A 218 -19.75 -3.10 -3.90
CA PRO A 218 -18.57 -2.30 -3.60
C PRO A 218 -17.65 -3.07 -2.64
N THR A 219 -16.38 -3.26 -3.04
CA THR A 219 -15.37 -4.03 -2.28
C THR A 219 -14.12 -3.21 -1.91
N GLY A 220 -13.97 -2.02 -2.50
CA GLY A 220 -12.89 -1.08 -2.20
C GLY A 220 -13.32 0.34 -2.48
N GLY A 221 -12.48 1.31 -2.11
CA GLY A 221 -12.81 2.72 -2.25
C GLY A 221 -11.76 3.64 -1.66
N ALA A 222 -12.01 4.93 -1.77
CA ALA A 222 -11.16 5.99 -1.23
C ALA A 222 -11.99 7.25 -1.00
N LEU A 223 -11.41 8.21 -0.27
CA LEU A 223 -11.94 9.55 -0.09
C LEU A 223 -11.13 10.55 -0.92
N GLY A 224 -11.78 11.58 -1.47
CA GLY A 224 -11.12 12.64 -2.21
C GLY A 224 -12.10 13.73 -2.64
N ASP A 225 -11.62 14.95 -2.87
CA ASP A 225 -12.41 16.09 -3.36
C ASP A 225 -12.45 16.04 -4.90
N PHE A 226 -13.42 15.29 -5.46
CA PHE A 226 -13.47 15.00 -6.90
C PHE A 226 -14.09 16.13 -7.72
N ASP A 227 -14.93 16.97 -7.13
CA ASP A 227 -15.53 18.13 -7.82
C ASP A 227 -15.02 19.50 -7.36
N GLY A 228 -13.98 19.50 -6.51
CA GLY A 228 -13.21 20.68 -6.14
C GLY A 228 -13.98 21.64 -5.23
N ASP A 229 -15.04 21.17 -4.57
CA ASP A 229 -15.88 21.98 -3.67
C ASP A 229 -15.31 22.08 -2.25
N GLY A 230 -14.26 21.30 -1.96
CA GLY A 230 -13.56 21.30 -0.67
C GLY A 230 -14.10 20.30 0.34
N HIS A 231 -15.06 19.46 -0.05
CA HIS A 231 -15.58 18.36 0.76
C HIS A 231 -15.05 17.02 0.26
N LEU A 232 -14.85 16.07 1.18
CA LEU A 232 -14.43 14.73 0.80
C LEU A 232 -15.61 13.97 0.20
N ASP A 233 -15.48 13.54 -1.05
CA ASP A 233 -16.37 12.61 -1.72
C ASP A 233 -15.92 11.15 -1.49
N VAL A 234 -16.83 10.21 -1.79
CA VAL A 234 -16.53 8.78 -1.72
C VAL A 234 -16.47 8.20 -3.14
N VAL A 235 -15.38 7.50 -3.45
CA VAL A 235 -15.28 6.69 -4.68
C VAL A 235 -15.23 5.20 -4.33
N THR A 236 -15.93 4.35 -5.09
CA THR A 236 -16.02 2.89 -4.83
C THR A 236 -15.67 2.05 -6.04
N ALA A 237 -14.94 0.97 -5.81
CA ALA A 237 -14.71 -0.12 -6.77
C ALA A 237 -15.85 -1.14 -6.64
N ASN A 238 -16.61 -1.35 -7.71
CA ASN A 238 -17.82 -2.17 -7.72
C ASN A 238 -17.55 -3.51 -8.39
N TYR A 239 -17.28 -4.55 -7.59
CA TYR A 239 -16.83 -5.86 -8.02
C TYR A 239 -17.74 -6.49 -9.08
N HIS A 240 -19.04 -6.63 -8.80
CA HIS A 240 -20.02 -7.15 -9.76
C HIS A 240 -20.63 -6.08 -10.65
N GLY A 241 -20.40 -4.80 -10.34
CA GLY A 241 -20.82 -3.66 -11.14
C GLY A 241 -19.90 -3.35 -12.31
N ASN A 242 -18.70 -3.95 -12.37
CA ASN A 242 -17.66 -3.63 -13.37
C ASN A 242 -17.42 -2.14 -13.50
N SER A 243 -17.40 -1.42 -12.39
CA SER A 243 -17.43 0.02 -12.44
C SER A 243 -16.80 0.65 -11.23
N VAL A 244 -16.52 1.94 -11.39
CA VAL A 244 -16.24 2.85 -10.30
C VAL A 244 -17.46 3.75 -10.10
N SER A 245 -17.88 4.00 -8.86
CA SER A 245 -18.91 5.00 -8.55
C SER A 245 -18.32 6.15 -7.75
N ILE A 246 -18.67 7.39 -8.09
CA ILE A 246 -18.37 8.58 -7.27
C ILE A 246 -19.67 9.07 -6.63
N LEU A 247 -19.64 9.26 -5.31
CA LEU A 247 -20.73 9.78 -4.50
C LEU A 247 -20.31 11.13 -3.94
N PHE A 248 -20.90 12.19 -4.48
CA PHE A 248 -20.57 13.56 -4.11
C PHE A 248 -21.17 13.95 -2.77
N ASN A 249 -20.34 14.48 -1.90
CA ASN A 249 -20.70 14.91 -0.57
C ASN A 249 -21.01 16.41 -0.55
N THR A 250 -21.99 16.83 0.25
CA THR A 250 -22.33 18.25 0.42
C THR A 250 -21.59 18.93 1.58
N GLY A 251 -20.59 18.27 2.17
CA GLY A 251 -19.96 18.70 3.42
C GLY A 251 -20.85 18.53 4.65
N THR A 252 -21.74 17.53 4.65
CA THR A 252 -22.60 17.22 5.81
C THR A 252 -22.69 15.71 6.08
N GLY A 253 -21.79 14.92 5.47
CA GLY A 253 -21.88 13.46 5.40
C GLY A 253 -22.97 12.92 4.46
N VAL A 254 -23.72 13.80 3.78
CA VAL A 254 -24.78 13.40 2.85
C VAL A 254 -24.21 13.23 1.44
N LEU A 255 -24.01 11.97 1.05
CA LEU A 255 -23.42 11.56 -0.22
C LEU A 255 -24.41 11.55 -1.41
N THR A 256 -25.15 12.65 -1.59
CA THR A 256 -26.12 12.82 -2.70
C THR A 256 -26.10 14.22 -3.31
N ALA A 257 -24.99 14.96 -3.22
CA ALA A 257 -24.90 16.32 -3.76
C ALA A 257 -25.25 16.36 -5.27
N ARG A 258 -24.95 15.25 -5.97
CA ARG A 258 -25.36 14.94 -7.34
C ARG A 258 -25.74 13.45 -7.44
N PRO A 259 -26.43 13.01 -8.52
CA PRO A 259 -26.61 11.60 -8.77
C PRO A 259 -25.26 10.89 -8.80
N THR A 260 -25.17 9.71 -8.16
CA THR A 260 -24.00 8.84 -8.26
C THR A 260 -23.61 8.65 -9.72
N VAL A 261 -22.37 8.98 -10.06
CA VAL A 261 -21.86 8.78 -11.42
C VAL A 261 -21.10 7.46 -11.42
N THR A 262 -21.49 6.57 -12.33
CA THR A 262 -20.90 5.24 -12.45
C THR A 262 -20.16 5.14 -13.78
N TYR A 263 -18.87 4.86 -13.70
CA TYR A 263 -17.97 4.70 -14.83
C TYR A 263 -17.70 3.23 -15.07
N THR A 264 -18.07 2.73 -16.24
CA THR A 264 -17.86 1.32 -16.60
C THR A 264 -16.39 1.08 -16.90
N THR A 265 -15.82 0.06 -16.28
CA THR A 265 -14.51 -0.51 -16.65
C THR A 265 -14.63 -1.30 -17.96
N LEU A 266 -13.53 -1.48 -18.68
CA LEU A 266 -13.56 -2.10 -20.02
C LEU A 266 -14.02 -3.57 -19.98
N THR A 267 -14.76 -3.97 -21.02
CA THR A 267 -15.39 -5.30 -21.10
C THR A 267 -14.37 -6.42 -21.35
N CYS A 268 -14.67 -7.62 -20.85
CA CYS A 268 -13.89 -8.84 -20.97
C CYS A 268 -13.26 -9.02 -22.37
N ARG A 269 -11.92 -9.09 -22.46
CA ARG A 269 -11.15 -9.42 -23.68
C ARG A 269 -11.64 -8.76 -24.97
N GLY A 270 -11.99 -7.47 -24.94
CA GLY A 270 -12.32 -6.71 -26.16
C GLY A 270 -13.54 -7.21 -26.95
N ASP A 271 -14.41 -8.04 -26.35
CA ASP A 271 -15.67 -8.47 -26.94
C ASP A 271 -16.85 -7.77 -26.22
N PRO A 272 -17.37 -6.66 -26.75
CA PRO A 272 -18.48 -5.92 -26.15
C PRO A 272 -19.82 -6.70 -26.17
N THR A 273 -19.85 -7.92 -26.71
CA THR A 273 -21.06 -8.77 -26.79
C THR A 273 -21.10 -9.89 -25.75
N LYS A 274 -20.03 -10.09 -24.97
CA LYS A 274 -19.97 -11.08 -23.88
C LYS A 274 -19.96 -10.39 -22.52
N LEU A 275 -21.15 -10.28 -21.94
CA LEU A 275 -21.41 -9.64 -20.64
C LEU A 275 -21.22 -10.56 -19.43
N GLU A 276 -20.75 -11.80 -19.60
CA GLU A 276 -20.69 -12.80 -18.52
C GLU A 276 -19.30 -13.42 -18.40
N GLY A 277 -18.73 -13.38 -17.19
CA GLY A 277 -17.63 -14.25 -16.77
C GLY A 277 -16.28 -13.61 -16.40
N CYS A 278 -16.09 -12.28 -16.53
CA CYS A 278 -14.88 -11.59 -16.04
C CYS A 278 -15.19 -10.32 -15.24
N ALA A 279 -16.19 -10.41 -14.34
CA ALA A 279 -16.77 -9.26 -13.66
C ALA A 279 -16.07 -8.95 -12.33
N GLU A 280 -15.02 -8.13 -12.36
CA GLU A 280 -14.24 -7.79 -11.16
C GLU A 280 -13.61 -6.40 -11.26
N THR A 281 -14.09 -5.47 -10.44
CA THR A 281 -13.35 -4.26 -10.04
C THR A 281 -13.17 -4.34 -8.53
N SER A 282 -12.01 -4.83 -8.08
CA SER A 282 -11.84 -5.32 -6.71
C SER A 282 -11.47 -4.21 -5.71
N ASN A 283 -10.51 -3.37 -6.09
CA ASN A 283 -10.02 -2.28 -5.25
C ASN A 283 -9.65 -1.09 -6.14
N LEU A 284 -9.33 0.05 -5.52
CA LEU A 284 -8.89 1.24 -6.22
C LEU A 284 -7.93 2.09 -5.38
N ALA A 285 -7.25 3.02 -6.04
CA ALA A 285 -6.47 4.09 -5.44
C ALA A 285 -6.72 5.39 -6.21
N VAL A 286 -6.54 6.52 -5.53
CA VAL A 286 -6.78 7.86 -6.07
C VAL A 286 -5.51 8.71 -5.99
N GLY A 287 -5.28 9.54 -7.00
CA GLY A 287 -4.13 10.44 -7.08
C GLY A 287 -4.11 11.16 -8.42
N ASP A 288 -3.32 12.22 -8.53
CA ASP A 288 -3.16 12.98 -9.78
C ASP A 288 -2.03 12.37 -10.62
N LEU A 289 -2.35 11.54 -11.61
CA LEU A 289 -1.41 10.76 -12.42
C LEU A 289 -0.86 11.55 -13.61
N ASN A 290 -1.50 12.66 -13.97
CA ASN A 290 -1.17 13.49 -15.12
C ASN A 290 -0.75 14.93 -14.76
N ASN A 291 -0.68 15.24 -13.46
CA ASN A 291 -0.32 16.53 -12.87
C ASN A 291 -1.22 17.70 -13.32
N ASP A 292 -2.51 17.45 -13.55
CA ASP A 292 -3.46 18.49 -13.95
C ASP A 292 -4.27 19.08 -12.79
N GLY A 293 -4.09 18.55 -11.58
CA GLY A 293 -4.74 18.97 -10.34
C GLY A 293 -6.08 18.29 -10.06
N ALA A 294 -6.64 17.53 -11.00
CA ALA A 294 -7.79 16.67 -10.75
C ALA A 294 -7.36 15.32 -10.14
N LEU A 295 -8.27 14.71 -9.38
CA LEU A 295 -8.03 13.36 -8.87
C LEU A 295 -8.39 12.33 -9.94
N ASP A 296 -7.41 11.47 -10.24
CA ASP A 296 -7.59 10.29 -11.09
C ASP A 296 -7.87 9.05 -10.25
N VAL A 297 -8.31 7.98 -10.92
CA VAL A 297 -8.61 6.70 -10.28
C VAL A 297 -7.92 5.55 -11.01
N ILE A 298 -7.14 4.76 -10.27
CA ILE A 298 -6.72 3.43 -10.70
C ILE A 298 -7.62 2.40 -10.04
N ALA A 299 -8.23 1.50 -10.82
CA ALA A 299 -9.05 0.40 -10.31
C ALA A 299 -8.52 -0.97 -10.76
N SER A 300 -8.39 -1.91 -9.83
CA SER A 300 -7.83 -3.25 -10.10
C SER A 300 -8.86 -4.21 -10.70
N ASN A 301 -8.45 -4.98 -11.71
CA ASN A 301 -9.32 -5.94 -12.40
C ASN A 301 -8.68 -7.35 -12.46
N PRO A 302 -8.75 -8.15 -11.38
CA PRO A 302 -7.98 -9.38 -11.26
C PRO A 302 -8.21 -10.38 -12.42
N GLN A 303 -9.47 -10.73 -12.70
CA GLN A 303 -9.84 -11.63 -13.81
C GLN A 303 -9.48 -11.11 -15.21
N ARG A 304 -9.11 -9.84 -15.35
CA ARG A 304 -8.70 -9.25 -16.64
C ARG A 304 -7.18 -9.13 -16.79
N SER A 305 -6.40 -9.43 -15.75
CA SER A 305 -4.95 -9.23 -15.76
C SER A 305 -4.59 -7.77 -16.09
N SER A 306 -5.39 -6.81 -15.60
CA SER A 306 -5.22 -5.39 -15.89
C SER A 306 -5.68 -4.49 -14.74
N ILE A 307 -5.29 -3.22 -14.80
CA ILE A 307 -5.91 -2.12 -14.06
C ILE A 307 -6.63 -1.19 -15.05
N SER A 308 -7.70 -0.54 -14.59
CA SER A 308 -8.38 0.53 -15.32
C SER A 308 -7.86 1.87 -14.81
N GLU A 309 -7.42 2.74 -15.69
CA GLU A 309 -7.06 4.14 -15.40
C GLU A 309 -8.19 5.06 -15.85
N PHE A 310 -8.61 5.95 -14.96
CA PHE A 310 -9.60 6.99 -15.22
C PHE A 310 -8.99 8.35 -14.88
N LEU A 311 -8.80 9.21 -15.88
CA LEU A 311 -8.27 10.56 -15.67
C LEU A 311 -9.41 11.52 -15.29
N GLY A 312 -9.25 12.28 -14.23
CA GLY A 312 -10.14 13.35 -13.82
C GLY A 312 -9.99 14.56 -14.74
N HIS A 313 -11.05 15.38 -14.81
CA HIS A 313 -11.00 16.64 -15.54
C HIS A 313 -10.83 17.82 -14.57
N PRO A 314 -9.87 18.72 -14.82
CA PRO A 314 -9.74 19.92 -14.00
C PRO A 314 -10.88 20.90 -14.30
N GLY A 315 -11.57 21.29 -13.24
CA GLY A 315 -12.56 22.35 -13.21
C GLY A 315 -11.94 23.75 -13.09
N ALA A 316 -12.80 24.76 -12.94
CA ALA A 316 -12.39 26.15 -12.89
C ALA A 316 -11.50 26.50 -11.68
N SER A 317 -11.53 25.70 -10.62
CA SER A 317 -10.68 25.85 -9.42
C SER A 317 -9.27 25.31 -9.62
N GLY A 318 -8.99 24.60 -10.72
CA GLY A 318 -7.77 23.82 -10.90
C GLY A 318 -7.72 22.52 -10.10
N LYS A 319 -8.84 22.13 -9.48
CA LYS A 319 -9.12 20.78 -8.95
C LYS A 319 -10.10 20.05 -9.88
N GLY A 320 -10.56 18.86 -9.54
CA GLY A 320 -11.55 18.11 -10.35
C GLY A 320 -12.88 18.85 -10.56
N ASP A 321 -13.60 18.54 -11.63
CA ASP A 321 -14.96 19.03 -11.93
C ASP A 321 -16.08 18.00 -11.60
N GLY A 322 -15.67 16.85 -11.05
CA GLY A 322 -16.53 15.70 -10.75
C GLY A 322 -16.68 14.72 -11.91
N THR A 323 -15.91 14.85 -12.98
CA THR A 323 -15.98 13.93 -14.13
C THR A 323 -14.67 13.18 -14.35
N LEU A 324 -14.80 11.93 -14.79
CA LEU A 324 -13.68 11.08 -15.22
C LEU A 324 -13.79 10.78 -16.72
N ASP A 325 -12.65 10.71 -17.39
CA ASP A 325 -12.51 10.17 -18.73
C ASP A 325 -12.89 8.68 -18.79
N PRO A 326 -13.23 8.14 -19.98
CA PRO A 326 -13.42 6.71 -20.16
C PRO A 326 -12.18 5.91 -19.75
N ALA A 327 -12.40 4.73 -19.15
CA ALA A 327 -11.34 3.85 -18.69
C ALA A 327 -10.31 3.51 -19.79
N ILE A 328 -9.03 3.64 -19.45
CA ILE A 328 -7.89 3.11 -20.19
C ILE A 328 -7.50 1.77 -19.56
N ASP A 329 -7.42 0.70 -20.36
CA ASP A 329 -6.95 -0.61 -19.87
C ASP A 329 -5.42 -0.63 -19.85
N VAL A 330 -4.85 -0.90 -18.69
CA VAL A 330 -3.41 -1.02 -18.49
C VAL A 330 -3.12 -2.48 -18.10
N PRO A 331 -2.63 -3.31 -19.04
CA PRO A 331 -2.32 -4.71 -18.76
C PRO A 331 -1.25 -4.83 -17.69
N VAL A 332 -1.32 -5.85 -16.82
CA VAL A 332 -0.38 -6.12 -15.72
C VAL A 332 0.21 -7.52 -15.91
N GLY A 333 1.51 -7.72 -15.65
CA GLY A 333 2.16 -9.02 -15.70
C GLY A 333 2.45 -9.50 -17.13
N ILE A 334 3.69 -9.31 -17.62
CA ILE A 334 4.04 -9.62 -19.03
C ILE A 334 4.40 -11.09 -19.36
N THR A 335 4.34 -12.04 -18.42
CA THR A 335 4.58 -13.48 -18.72
C THR A 335 3.86 -14.41 -17.74
N GLY A 336 2.73 -14.98 -18.13
CA GLY A 336 2.06 -16.07 -17.37
C GLY A 336 0.67 -15.76 -16.82
N GLY A 337 0.17 -14.53 -17.03
CA GLY A 337 -1.09 -14.05 -16.46
C GLY A 337 -0.86 -13.34 -15.12
N SER A 338 -1.82 -12.51 -14.72
CA SER A 338 -1.82 -11.75 -13.47
C SER A 338 -3.24 -11.70 -12.89
N ASN A 339 -3.35 -11.59 -11.57
CA ASN A 339 -4.57 -11.26 -10.83
C ASN A 339 -4.32 -10.01 -9.98
N PRO A 340 -4.28 -8.80 -10.57
CA PRO A 340 -4.13 -7.56 -9.82
C PRO A 340 -5.33 -7.34 -8.91
N TYR A 341 -5.13 -7.43 -7.59
CA TYR A 341 -6.21 -7.37 -6.60
C TYR A 341 -6.28 -6.03 -5.88
N SER A 342 -5.13 -5.43 -5.55
CA SER A 342 -5.01 -4.16 -4.85
C SER A 342 -4.04 -3.23 -5.57
N VAL A 343 -4.20 -1.93 -5.36
CA VAL A 343 -3.37 -0.88 -5.93
C VAL A 343 -3.07 0.17 -4.87
N ALA A 344 -1.91 0.79 -4.96
CA ALA A 344 -1.51 1.96 -4.18
C ALA A 344 -0.84 2.97 -5.12
N ILE A 345 -1.01 4.26 -4.83
CA ILE A 345 -0.41 5.37 -5.57
C ILE A 345 0.56 6.12 -4.65
N GLY A 346 1.69 6.56 -5.19
CA GLY A 346 2.64 7.42 -4.50
C GLY A 346 3.86 7.73 -5.38
N ASP A 347 4.61 8.77 -5.03
CA ASP A 347 5.88 9.10 -5.70
C ASP A 347 7.02 8.25 -5.08
N PHE A 348 7.32 7.10 -5.70
CA PHE A 348 8.31 6.13 -5.19
C PHE A 348 9.75 6.48 -5.61
N ASN A 349 9.93 7.36 -6.59
CA ASN A 349 11.24 7.78 -7.12
C ASN A 349 11.58 9.26 -6.88
N LYS A 350 10.70 10.00 -6.19
CA LYS A 350 10.83 11.41 -5.83
C LYS A 350 10.98 12.34 -7.04
N ASP A 351 10.39 11.98 -8.18
CA ASP A 351 10.42 12.80 -9.39
C ASP A 351 9.25 13.80 -9.49
N GLY A 352 8.32 13.74 -8.54
CA GLY A 352 7.14 14.60 -8.46
C GLY A 352 5.94 14.06 -9.24
N ASN A 353 6.03 12.90 -9.88
CA ASN A 353 4.91 12.23 -10.53
C ASN A 353 4.40 11.06 -9.67
N ASN A 354 3.10 10.82 -9.72
CA ASN A 354 2.53 9.67 -9.04
C ASN A 354 2.85 8.37 -9.80
N ASP A 355 3.41 7.41 -9.08
CA ASP A 355 3.65 6.03 -9.52
C ASP A 355 2.54 5.10 -9.01
N VAL A 356 2.52 3.86 -9.50
CA VAL A 356 1.53 2.85 -9.09
C VAL A 356 2.21 1.56 -8.65
N ALA A 357 1.81 1.06 -7.48
CA ALA A 357 2.12 -0.28 -6.99
C ALA A 357 0.87 -1.16 -7.06
N ILE A 358 1.03 -2.39 -7.54
CA ILE A 358 -0.08 -3.31 -7.85
C ILE A 358 0.19 -4.65 -7.19
N GLY A 359 -0.73 -5.08 -6.33
CA GLY A 359 -0.65 -6.36 -5.64
C GLY A 359 -1.22 -7.46 -6.50
N ASP A 360 -0.36 -8.41 -6.89
CA ASP A 360 -0.74 -9.52 -7.75
C ASP A 360 -0.93 -10.81 -6.95
N ASP A 361 -2.18 -11.23 -6.86
CA ASP A 361 -2.62 -12.44 -6.13
C ASP A 361 -2.07 -13.73 -6.76
N LEU A 362 -1.96 -13.77 -8.09
CA LEU A 362 -1.61 -14.97 -8.83
C LEU A 362 -0.12 -15.33 -8.69
N THR A 363 0.74 -14.32 -8.82
CA THR A 363 2.20 -14.49 -8.78
C THR A 363 2.77 -14.31 -7.37
N GLY A 364 2.03 -13.70 -6.45
CA GLY A 364 2.55 -13.37 -5.12
C GLY A 364 3.64 -12.29 -5.20
N SER A 365 3.41 -11.27 -6.02
CA SER A 365 4.36 -10.17 -6.25
C SER A 365 3.66 -8.82 -6.12
N ILE A 366 4.45 -7.80 -5.79
CA ILE A 366 4.05 -6.41 -5.96
C ILE A 366 4.69 -5.91 -7.26
N ILE A 367 3.86 -5.44 -8.18
CA ILE A 367 4.28 -4.92 -9.47
C ILE A 367 4.29 -3.39 -9.37
N VAL A 368 5.43 -2.76 -9.59
CA VAL A 368 5.61 -1.31 -9.54
C VAL A 368 5.77 -0.76 -10.95
N ARG A 369 5.11 0.37 -11.21
CA ARG A 369 5.13 1.11 -12.47
C ARG A 369 5.33 2.58 -12.19
N LEU A 370 6.46 3.12 -12.62
CA LEU A 370 6.77 4.54 -12.44
C LEU A 370 5.95 5.40 -13.42
N GLY A 371 5.41 6.51 -12.94
CA GLY A 371 4.63 7.46 -13.71
C GLY A 371 5.50 8.33 -14.59
N ASN A 372 5.02 8.67 -15.78
CA ASN A 372 5.65 9.68 -16.65
C ASN A 372 5.06 11.09 -16.43
N GLY A 373 4.12 11.25 -15.48
CA GLY A 373 3.46 12.52 -15.18
C GLY A 373 2.44 12.99 -16.22
N ASN A 374 1.94 12.08 -17.05
CA ASN A 374 0.98 12.38 -18.12
C ASN A 374 -0.11 11.29 -18.25
N GLY A 375 -0.38 10.54 -17.18
CA GLY A 375 -1.30 9.38 -17.23
C GLY A 375 -0.73 8.20 -18.02
N THR A 376 0.59 8.04 -18.07
CA THR A 376 1.23 6.84 -18.65
C THR A 376 2.35 6.34 -17.75
N PHE A 377 2.67 5.06 -17.88
CA PHE A 377 3.62 4.39 -17.02
C PHE A 377 4.84 3.85 -17.76
N GLN A 378 5.97 3.80 -17.07
CA GLN A 378 7.17 3.07 -17.46
C GLN A 378 6.93 1.55 -17.41
N PRO A 379 7.83 0.73 -18.00
CA PRO A 379 7.75 -0.72 -17.87
C PRO A 379 7.68 -1.18 -16.42
N GLU A 380 6.94 -2.26 -16.19
CA GLU A 380 6.72 -2.78 -14.84
C GLU A 380 7.94 -3.52 -14.27
N VAL A 381 8.13 -3.41 -12.96
CA VAL A 381 9.12 -4.17 -12.19
C VAL A 381 8.38 -4.96 -11.11
N ALA A 382 8.66 -6.26 -10.98
CA ALA A 382 8.00 -7.13 -10.02
C ALA A 382 8.90 -7.46 -8.83
N TYR A 383 8.36 -7.32 -7.62
CA TYR A 383 9.00 -7.65 -6.35
C TYR A 383 8.27 -8.83 -5.71
N GLU A 384 8.97 -9.95 -5.55
CA GLU A 384 8.38 -11.14 -4.93
C GLU A 384 8.12 -10.94 -3.43
N ILE A 385 6.88 -11.13 -3.01
CA ILE A 385 6.46 -11.15 -1.60
C ILE A 385 5.97 -12.56 -1.28
N ARG A 386 6.83 -13.36 -0.66
CA ARG A 386 6.54 -14.79 -0.43
C ARG A 386 5.30 -14.97 0.46
N GLY A 387 4.14 -15.13 -0.17
CA GLY A 387 2.86 -15.43 0.42
C GLY A 387 1.95 -16.06 -0.64
N THR A 388 0.80 -16.62 -0.23
CA THR A 388 -0.27 -16.94 -1.18
C THR A 388 -1.52 -16.13 -0.87
N ARG A 389 -2.19 -15.61 -1.90
CA ARG A 389 -3.58 -15.15 -2.00
C ARG A 389 -4.13 -13.91 -1.26
N ASP A 390 -4.97 -13.14 -1.95
CA ASP A 390 -5.69 -11.86 -1.67
C ASP A 390 -4.97 -10.87 -0.74
N TYR A 391 -4.40 -9.81 -1.33
CA TYR A 391 -3.61 -8.81 -0.61
C TYR A 391 -4.16 -7.40 -0.76
N ILE A 392 -4.09 -6.63 0.32
CA ILE A 392 -4.24 -5.18 0.31
C ILE A 392 -2.85 -4.59 0.46
N ILE A 393 -2.51 -3.66 -0.43
CA ILE A 393 -1.27 -2.89 -0.40
C ILE A 393 -1.58 -1.45 -0.01
N ILE A 394 -0.73 -0.88 0.82
CA ILE A 394 -0.70 0.55 1.09
C ILE A 394 0.73 1.07 0.93
N ALA A 395 0.86 2.35 0.57
CA ALA A 395 2.13 3.06 0.49
C ALA A 395 2.27 3.99 1.70
N ARG A 396 3.35 3.82 2.48
CA ARG A 396 3.66 4.70 3.62
C ARG A 396 5.11 4.53 4.04
N ASP A 397 5.77 5.63 4.40
CA ASP A 397 7.06 5.62 5.07
C ASP A 397 6.92 4.98 6.47
N ILE A 398 7.41 3.74 6.63
CA ILE A 398 7.29 2.95 7.86
C ILE A 398 8.58 2.96 8.70
N ASN A 399 9.72 3.30 8.09
CA ASN A 399 11.01 3.41 8.76
C ASN A 399 11.45 4.87 9.01
N LEU A 400 10.64 5.85 8.60
CA LEU A 400 10.86 7.29 8.75
C LEU A 400 12.11 7.80 8.02
N ASP A 401 12.48 7.17 6.90
CA ASP A 401 13.62 7.60 6.08
C ASP A 401 13.24 8.64 5.00
N GLY A 402 11.95 8.96 4.90
CA GLY A 402 11.38 9.90 3.95
C GLY A 402 11.11 9.32 2.57
N ASN A 403 11.29 8.02 2.36
CA ASN A 403 10.86 7.29 1.17
C ASN A 403 9.54 6.57 1.46
N LEU A 404 8.69 6.42 0.44
CA LEU A 404 7.49 5.61 0.58
C LEU A 404 7.86 4.12 0.54
N ASP A 405 7.43 3.38 1.55
CA ASP A 405 7.50 1.93 1.61
C ASP A 405 6.17 1.30 1.19
N LEU A 406 6.19 0.00 0.89
CA LEU A 406 4.99 -0.77 0.55
C LEU A 406 4.71 -1.81 1.63
N LEU A 407 3.49 -1.78 2.18
CA LEU A 407 3.01 -2.76 3.15
C LEU A 407 1.92 -3.62 2.53
N CYS A 408 1.96 -4.93 2.81
CA CYS A 408 1.05 -5.90 2.21
C CYS A 408 0.55 -6.91 3.25
N ALA A 409 -0.79 -7.06 3.38
CA ALA A 409 -1.37 -8.09 4.26
C ALA A 409 -1.40 -9.42 3.52
N ASN A 410 -0.66 -10.42 4.01
CA ASN A 410 -0.52 -11.71 3.33
C ASN A 410 -1.55 -12.74 3.83
N ARG A 411 -2.81 -12.63 3.39
CA ARG A 411 -3.94 -13.43 3.86
C ARG A 411 -3.68 -14.94 3.89
N GLY A 412 -3.05 -15.56 2.90
CA GLY A 412 -2.80 -17.01 2.94
C GLY A 412 -1.59 -17.47 3.76
N SER A 413 -0.88 -16.57 4.47
CA SER A 413 0.34 -16.92 5.22
C SER A 413 0.42 -16.36 6.64
N ASP A 414 -0.67 -15.81 7.18
CA ASP A 414 -0.73 -15.21 8.53
C ASP A 414 0.41 -14.20 8.79
N SER A 415 0.72 -13.36 7.79
CA SER A 415 1.83 -12.40 7.88
C SER A 415 1.53 -11.08 7.19
N VAL A 416 2.34 -10.07 7.47
CA VAL A 416 2.43 -8.80 6.72
C VAL A 416 3.83 -8.72 6.11
N SER A 417 3.91 -8.27 4.85
CA SER A 417 5.17 -7.96 4.18
C SER A 417 5.42 -6.46 4.16
N VAL A 418 6.67 -6.04 4.33
CA VAL A 418 7.14 -4.66 4.18
C VAL A 418 8.26 -4.65 3.15
N LEU A 419 8.13 -3.84 2.10
CA LEU A 419 9.20 -3.56 1.14
C LEU A 419 9.63 -2.12 1.35
N LEU A 420 10.86 -1.95 1.84
CA LEU A 420 11.40 -0.62 2.08
C LEU A 420 11.79 0.04 0.75
N GLY A 421 11.27 1.23 0.50
CA GLY A 421 11.56 2.03 -0.68
C GLY A 421 12.96 2.63 -0.61
N ARG A 422 13.66 2.66 -1.75
CA ARG A 422 14.95 3.35 -1.86
C ARG A 422 14.82 4.84 -2.19
N GLY A 423 13.63 5.27 -2.61
CA GLY A 423 13.37 6.61 -3.11
C GLY A 423 13.83 6.85 -4.56
N ASP A 424 14.24 5.80 -5.27
CA ASP A 424 14.59 5.84 -6.70
C ASP A 424 13.62 5.03 -7.58
N GLY A 425 12.47 4.64 -7.01
CA GLY A 425 11.48 3.77 -7.65
C GLY A 425 11.75 2.27 -7.46
N THR A 426 12.85 1.91 -6.80
CA THR A 426 13.15 0.52 -6.43
C THR A 426 12.92 0.22 -4.96
N PHE A 427 12.75 -1.08 -4.66
CA PHE A 427 12.42 -1.57 -3.32
C PHE A 427 13.36 -2.67 -2.87
N ARG A 428 13.66 -2.68 -1.56
CA ARG A 428 14.39 -3.77 -0.90
C ARG A 428 13.57 -5.06 -0.92
N LYS A 429 14.27 -6.17 -0.71
CA LYS A 429 13.63 -7.46 -0.45
C LYS A 429 12.65 -7.37 0.73
N ALA A 430 11.48 -8.00 0.57
CA ALA A 430 10.42 -7.99 1.57
C ALA A 430 10.85 -8.53 2.94
N LEU A 431 10.62 -7.73 3.97
CA LEU A 431 10.62 -8.12 5.38
C LEU A 431 9.26 -8.71 5.71
N VAL A 432 9.21 -9.83 6.44
CA VAL A 432 7.95 -10.54 6.72
C VAL A 432 7.75 -10.61 8.23
N ALA A 433 6.61 -10.07 8.69
CA ALA A 433 6.19 -10.08 10.08
C ALA A 433 4.99 -11.01 10.29
N SER A 434 5.07 -11.89 11.28
CA SER A 434 3.96 -12.79 11.62
C SER A 434 2.86 -12.01 12.33
N VAL A 435 1.60 -12.17 11.92
CA VAL A 435 0.44 -11.62 12.65
C VAL A 435 -0.06 -12.55 13.75
N ARG A 436 0.56 -13.73 13.84
CA ARG A 436 0.21 -14.83 14.73
C ARG A 436 1.07 -14.78 16.00
N PRO A 437 0.46 -14.69 17.19
CA PRO A 437 1.15 -14.87 18.46
C PRO A 437 1.84 -16.24 18.57
N ALA A 438 3.01 -16.28 19.22
CA ALA A 438 3.84 -17.48 19.30
C ALA A 438 3.15 -18.65 20.04
N ASP A 439 2.22 -18.35 20.94
CA ASP A 439 1.45 -19.30 21.75
C ASP A 439 0.13 -19.72 21.08
N ALA A 440 -0.24 -19.12 19.94
CA ALA A 440 -1.47 -19.47 19.23
C ALA A 440 -1.45 -20.96 18.78
N PRO A 441 -2.58 -21.68 18.80
CA PRO A 441 -2.65 -23.08 18.37
C PRO A 441 -2.34 -23.25 16.88
N LYS A 442 -1.39 -24.11 16.47
CA LYS A 442 -0.91 -24.23 15.07
C LYS A 442 -2.00 -24.39 14.00
N ALA A 443 -3.16 -24.93 14.36
CA ALA A 443 -4.29 -25.13 13.46
C ALA A 443 -5.18 -23.87 13.28
N LYS A 444 -5.04 -22.85 14.13
CA LYS A 444 -5.76 -21.57 13.99
C LYS A 444 -5.12 -20.78 12.85
N MET A 445 -5.92 -20.38 11.87
CA MET A 445 -5.53 -19.46 10.80
C MET A 445 -6.00 -18.05 11.17
N PHE A 446 -5.21 -17.04 10.84
CA PHE A 446 -5.53 -15.64 11.11
C PHE A 446 -6.06 -14.98 9.85
N SER A 447 -5.31 -15.12 8.77
CA SER A 447 -5.60 -14.57 7.45
C SER A 447 -5.85 -13.06 7.48
N PRO A 448 -4.79 -12.24 7.65
CA PRO A 448 -4.90 -10.79 7.63
C PRO A 448 -5.48 -10.31 6.30
N TYR A 449 -6.51 -9.45 6.32
CA TYR A 449 -7.22 -9.05 5.10
C TYR A 449 -6.86 -7.64 4.61
N SER A 450 -6.72 -6.68 5.51
CA SER A 450 -6.41 -5.28 5.20
C SER A 450 -5.36 -4.72 6.16
N ILE A 451 -4.84 -3.53 5.90
CA ILE A 451 -3.83 -2.86 6.73
C ILE A 451 -4.26 -1.42 6.97
N ALA A 452 -4.12 -0.96 8.21
CA ALA A 452 -4.01 0.46 8.52
C ALA A 452 -2.74 0.71 9.35
N VAL A 453 -2.22 1.93 9.24
CA VAL A 453 -0.98 2.35 9.90
C VAL A 453 -1.28 3.54 10.80
N ALA A 454 -0.81 3.49 12.03
CA ALA A 454 -0.99 4.52 13.04
C ALA A 454 0.14 4.44 14.07
N ASP A 455 0.31 5.46 14.90
CA ASP A 455 1.17 5.38 16.07
C ASP A 455 0.27 5.07 17.30
N PHE A 456 0.11 3.79 17.63
CA PHE A 456 -0.82 3.35 18.68
C PHE A 456 -0.24 3.56 20.08
N ASN A 457 1.08 3.60 20.19
CA ASN A 457 1.79 3.72 21.47
C ASN A 457 2.38 5.14 21.70
N LYS A 458 2.22 6.07 20.75
CA LYS A 458 2.70 7.46 20.76
C LYS A 458 4.21 7.60 20.86
N ASP A 459 4.93 6.65 20.28
CA ASP A 459 6.40 6.65 20.31
C ASP A 459 7.00 7.36 19.08
N GLY A 460 6.16 7.77 18.12
CA GLY A 460 6.52 8.44 16.88
C GLY A 460 6.87 7.50 15.75
N VAL A 461 6.85 6.18 15.98
CA VAL A 461 7.07 5.15 14.97
C VAL A 461 5.73 4.65 14.42
N PRO A 462 5.64 4.44 13.09
CA PRO A 462 4.47 3.80 12.50
C PRO A 462 4.29 2.34 12.96
N ASP A 463 3.15 2.07 13.59
CA ASP A 463 2.63 0.73 13.90
C ASP A 463 1.63 0.26 12.83
N VAL A 464 1.34 -1.04 12.81
CA VAL A 464 0.39 -1.65 11.88
C VAL A 464 -0.75 -2.33 12.63
N VAL A 465 -1.98 -2.17 12.15
CA VAL A 465 -3.12 -3.00 12.54
C VAL A 465 -3.68 -3.76 11.33
N THR A 466 -4.04 -5.02 11.54
CA THR A 466 -4.69 -5.85 10.52
C THR A 466 -5.87 -6.64 11.11
N PRO A 467 -7.04 -6.66 10.46
CA PRO A 467 -8.14 -7.56 10.80
C PRO A 467 -7.84 -8.97 10.28
N ASN A 468 -8.14 -9.98 11.09
CA ASN A 468 -7.89 -11.38 10.83
C ASN A 468 -9.22 -12.10 10.54
N PHE A 469 -9.58 -12.20 9.26
CA PHE A 469 -10.94 -12.60 8.89
C PHE A 469 -11.29 -14.04 9.32
N MET A 470 -10.29 -14.93 9.45
CA MET A 470 -10.49 -16.31 9.91
C MET A 470 -10.40 -16.49 11.43
N ALA A 471 -9.73 -15.58 12.13
CA ALA A 471 -9.55 -15.66 13.58
C ALA A 471 -10.58 -14.87 14.38
N ASP A 472 -11.44 -14.07 13.72
CA ASP A 472 -12.37 -13.13 14.36
C ASP A 472 -11.64 -12.23 15.37
N SER A 473 -10.52 -11.67 14.94
CA SER A 473 -9.65 -10.81 15.74
C SER A 473 -9.03 -9.70 14.89
N ALA A 474 -8.34 -8.76 15.54
CA ALA A 474 -7.34 -7.93 14.89
C ALA A 474 -5.96 -8.19 15.51
N THR A 475 -4.89 -7.94 14.76
CA THR A 475 -3.52 -7.98 15.28
C THR A 475 -2.90 -6.59 15.14
N ILE A 476 -2.24 -6.12 16.20
CA ILE A 476 -1.37 -4.94 16.17
C ILE A 476 0.08 -5.39 16.18
N LEU A 477 0.86 -4.80 15.28
CA LEU A 477 2.31 -4.96 15.17
C LEU A 477 2.95 -3.61 15.51
N ILE A 478 3.66 -3.56 16.64
CA ILE A 478 4.33 -2.33 17.08
C ILE A 478 5.63 -2.17 16.31
N GLY A 479 5.76 -1.05 15.60
CA GLY A 479 6.92 -0.75 14.78
C GLY A 479 8.14 -0.48 15.63
N ILE A 480 9.32 -0.84 15.12
CA ILE A 480 10.60 -0.47 15.75
C ILE A 480 11.39 0.56 14.93
N GLY A 481 10.89 0.92 13.74
CA GLY A 481 11.44 2.00 12.91
C GLY A 481 12.48 1.58 11.86
N ASP A 482 12.59 0.30 11.52
CA ASP A 482 13.43 -0.25 10.43
C ASP A 482 12.60 -1.11 9.47
N GLY A 483 11.27 -0.95 9.48
CA GLY A 483 10.36 -1.84 8.78
C GLY A 483 10.12 -3.19 9.44
N THR A 484 10.68 -3.45 10.62
CA THR A 484 10.34 -4.62 11.45
C THR A 484 9.46 -4.24 12.65
N PHE A 485 8.92 -5.27 13.31
CA PHE A 485 7.92 -5.11 14.37
C PHE A 485 8.24 -6.00 15.57
N GLU A 486 7.80 -5.55 16.74
CA GLU A 486 7.73 -6.35 17.96
C GLU A 486 6.77 -7.55 17.80
N PRO A 487 6.80 -8.54 18.72
CA PRO A 487 5.85 -9.66 18.69
C PRO A 487 4.38 -9.20 18.58
N PRO A 488 3.56 -9.89 17.78
CA PRO A 488 2.19 -9.47 17.48
C PRO A 488 1.29 -9.49 18.72
N ILE A 489 0.44 -8.45 18.85
CA ILE A 489 -0.58 -8.35 19.88
C ILE A 489 -1.94 -8.68 19.26
N GLU A 490 -2.46 -9.88 19.55
CA GLU A 490 -3.80 -10.28 19.11
C GLU A 490 -4.89 -9.67 20.00
N MET A 491 -5.91 -9.10 19.36
CA MET A 491 -7.13 -8.55 19.95
C MET A 491 -8.35 -9.38 19.51
N PRO A 492 -8.74 -10.42 20.27
CA PRO A 492 -9.89 -11.24 19.92
C PRO A 492 -11.20 -10.45 20.08
N PHE A 493 -12.14 -10.66 19.15
CA PHE A 493 -13.48 -10.09 19.27
C PHE A 493 -14.42 -11.02 20.07
N LYS A 494 -15.43 -10.42 20.71
CA LYS A 494 -16.32 -11.16 21.62
C LYS A 494 -17.23 -12.16 20.90
N MET A 495 -17.45 -11.97 19.60
CA MET A 495 -18.33 -12.80 18.77
C MET A 495 -17.73 -12.96 17.36
N PRO A 496 -18.16 -13.98 16.59
CA PRO A 496 -17.77 -14.11 15.19
C PRO A 496 -18.18 -12.87 14.39
N THR A 497 -17.24 -12.32 13.62
CA THR A 497 -17.39 -11.04 12.91
C THR A 497 -16.93 -11.11 11.47
N THR A 498 -15.95 -11.98 11.16
CA THR A 498 -15.31 -12.07 9.85
C THR A 498 -14.83 -10.68 9.39
N PRO A 499 -13.85 -10.07 10.08
CA PRO A 499 -13.42 -8.70 9.82
C PRO A 499 -12.60 -8.59 8.51
N TYR A 500 -12.94 -7.64 7.64
CA TYR A 500 -12.29 -7.42 6.34
C TYR A 500 -11.53 -6.08 6.30
N GLY A 501 -12.24 -4.97 6.41
CA GLY A 501 -11.67 -3.62 6.40
C GLY A 501 -11.21 -3.18 7.79
N VAL A 502 -10.20 -2.31 7.84
CA VAL A 502 -9.76 -1.62 9.05
C VAL A 502 -9.46 -0.16 8.74
N THR A 503 -9.73 0.73 9.68
CA THR A 503 -9.24 2.12 9.64
C THR A 503 -8.83 2.58 11.04
N THR A 504 -8.12 3.69 11.12
CA THR A 504 -7.58 4.27 12.35
C THR A 504 -7.86 5.75 12.43
N GLY A 505 -8.09 6.26 13.64
CA GLY A 505 -8.33 7.68 13.92
C GLY A 505 -8.47 7.87 15.42
N ASP A 506 -8.38 9.11 15.90
CA ASP A 506 -8.78 9.43 17.28
C ASP A 506 -10.30 9.64 17.28
N PHE A 507 -11.05 8.59 17.63
CA PHE A 507 -12.52 8.60 17.55
C PHE A 507 -13.18 9.08 18.84
N ASN A 508 -12.39 9.41 19.88
CA ASN A 508 -12.91 9.91 21.15
C ASN A 508 -12.26 11.21 21.64
N LYS A 509 -11.36 11.81 20.84
CA LYS A 509 -10.63 13.06 21.11
C LYS A 509 -9.74 13.00 22.35
N ASP A 510 -9.29 11.82 22.75
CA ASP A 510 -8.35 11.67 23.86
C ASP A 510 -6.87 11.80 23.42
N GLY A 511 -6.67 12.08 22.13
CA GLY A 511 -5.41 12.24 21.46
C GLY A 511 -4.73 10.92 21.11
N LYS A 512 -5.31 9.75 21.43
CA LYS A 512 -4.74 8.43 21.15
C LYS A 512 -5.43 7.85 19.92
N VAL A 513 -4.65 7.15 19.10
CA VAL A 513 -5.20 6.56 17.90
C VAL A 513 -5.96 5.29 18.26
N ASP A 514 -7.23 5.25 17.86
CA ASP A 514 -8.13 4.12 17.94
C ASP A 514 -8.12 3.35 16.62
N PHE A 515 -8.82 2.21 16.58
CA PHE A 515 -9.11 1.53 15.32
C PHE A 515 -10.54 1.06 15.23
N ALA A 516 -11.01 0.87 14.00
CA ALA A 516 -12.31 0.31 13.71
C ALA A 516 -12.25 -0.70 12.56
N THR A 517 -13.12 -1.72 12.59
CA THR A 517 -13.17 -2.80 11.59
C THR A 517 -14.55 -2.95 10.95
N ALA A 518 -14.56 -3.28 9.66
CA ALA A 518 -15.77 -3.66 8.92
C ALA A 518 -15.92 -5.18 8.99
N ASN A 519 -17.06 -5.62 9.51
CA ASN A 519 -17.28 -7.02 9.82
C ASN A 519 -18.36 -7.61 8.92
N ALA A 520 -17.92 -8.39 7.94
CA ALA A 520 -18.79 -8.97 6.92
C ALA A 520 -19.78 -9.99 7.50
N GLY A 521 -19.38 -10.71 8.55
CA GLY A 521 -20.19 -11.73 9.19
C GLY A 521 -21.28 -11.15 10.12
N SER A 522 -20.99 -10.04 10.79
CA SER A 522 -21.91 -9.37 11.72
C SER A 522 -22.61 -8.13 11.15
N ASN A 523 -22.30 -7.72 9.91
CA ASN A 523 -22.87 -6.54 9.24
C ASN A 523 -22.70 -5.23 10.04
N ASP A 524 -21.61 -5.13 10.80
CA ASP A 524 -21.35 -4.00 11.68
C ASP A 524 -19.96 -3.39 11.49
N LEU A 525 -19.88 -2.14 11.89
CA LEU A 525 -18.66 -1.44 12.26
C LEU A 525 -18.36 -1.76 13.72
N LEU A 526 -17.15 -2.22 14.02
CA LEU A 526 -16.67 -2.39 15.39
C LEU A 526 -15.57 -1.38 15.68
N VAL A 527 -15.68 -0.64 16.78
CA VAL A 527 -14.70 0.37 17.22
C VAL A 527 -14.01 -0.11 18.50
N LYS A 528 -12.69 0.06 18.55
CA LYS A 528 -11.82 -0.21 19.69
C LYS A 528 -11.09 1.07 20.06
N LEU A 529 -11.49 1.65 21.20
CA LEU A 529 -10.87 2.86 21.73
C LEU A 529 -9.58 2.51 22.48
N ASN A 530 -8.50 3.21 22.21
CA ASN A 530 -7.20 3.00 22.79
C ASN A 530 -7.17 3.59 24.20
N ASN A 531 -6.94 2.76 25.21
CA ASN A 531 -6.83 3.24 26.60
C ASN A 531 -5.54 4.05 26.81
N GLY A 532 -4.57 3.95 25.91
CA GLY A 532 -3.23 4.51 26.02
C GLY A 532 -2.44 3.97 27.21
N HIS A 533 -1.30 4.63 27.45
CA HIS A 533 -0.50 4.53 28.67
C HIS A 533 -0.48 5.84 29.44
#